data_AF-A0A8S2YJX8-F1
#
_entry.id   AF-A0A8S2YJX8-F1
#
_cell.length_a   1.000
_cell.length_b   1.000
_cell.length_c   1.000
_cell.angle_alpha   90.00
_cell.angle_beta   90.00
_cell.angle_gamma   90.00
#
_symmetry.space_group_name_H-M   'P 1'
#
loop_
_entity.id
_entity.type
_entity.pdbx_description
1 polymer ?
#
loop_
_entity_poly.entity_id
_entity_poly.type
_entity_poly.pdbx_seq_one_letter_code
_entity_poly.pdbx_strand_id
1 'polypeptide(L)' 'DRELLSKAPWFQEGLSRDICEEYLRLFEPGAFVIRKSYTHNQSYALSLRVPSIEKPSIEHYLIENIDDGYRIKVCIYK' A
#
# COMPACT_ATOMS: atom_id res chain seq x y z
N ASP A 1 17.14 -3.79 -8.36
CA ASP A 1 15.74 -3.78 -7.87
C ASP A 1 15.31 -2.53 -7.12
N ARG A 2 15.96 -2.10 -6.02
CA ARG A 2 15.55 -0.87 -5.29
C ARG A 2 15.52 0.39 -6.17
N GLU A 3 16.46 0.52 -7.09
CA GLU A 3 16.50 1.66 -8.03
C GLU A 3 15.38 1.61 -9.08
N LEU A 4 14.92 0.40 -9.44
CA LEU A 4 13.75 0.25 -10.31
C LEU A 4 12.46 0.58 -9.54
N LEU A 5 12.38 0.16 -8.28
CA LEU A 5 11.26 0.46 -7.40
C LEU A 5 11.12 1.96 -7.14
N SER A 6 12.21 2.68 -6.89
CA SER A 6 12.18 4.13 -6.65
C SER A 6 11.74 4.95 -7.87
N LYS A 7 11.83 4.38 -9.07
CA LYS A 7 11.37 5.00 -10.33
C LYS A 7 9.92 4.65 -10.68
N ALA A 8 9.31 3.69 -9.97
CA ALA A 8 7.95 3.27 -10.25
C ALA A 8 6.96 4.36 -9.79
N PRO A 9 6.03 4.82 -10.65
CA PRO A 9 5.11 5.91 -10.31
C PRO A 9 4.13 5.53 -9.18
N TRP A 10 3.85 4.25 -9.02
CA TRP A 10 3.01 3.69 -7.97
C TRP A 10 3.75 3.47 -6.64
N PHE A 11 5.05 3.75 -6.56
CA PHE A 11 5.83 3.63 -5.33
C PHE A 11 6.07 5.01 -4.71
N GLN A 12 5.71 5.16 -3.44
CA GLN A 12 5.84 6.42 -2.70
C GLN A 12 6.45 6.14 -1.31
N GLU A 13 7.77 6.29 -1.19
CA GLU A 13 8.49 5.93 0.04
C GLU A 13 8.01 6.71 1.28
N GLY A 14 7.72 8.00 1.10
CA GLY A 14 7.38 8.94 2.18
C GLY A 14 5.90 9.09 2.51
N LEU A 15 4.99 8.40 1.81
CA LEU A 15 3.56 8.61 2.03
C LEU A 15 3.11 7.93 3.33
N SER A 16 2.45 8.68 4.20
CA SER A 16 1.81 8.11 5.40
C SER A 16 0.53 7.38 5.04
N ARG A 17 0.01 6.58 6.00
CA ARG A 17 -1.26 5.88 5.84
C ARG A 17 -2.42 6.86 5.58
N ASP A 18 -2.55 7.88 6.41
CA ASP A 18 -3.68 8.81 6.35
C ASP A 18 -3.68 9.62 5.04
N ILE A 19 -2.50 10.06 4.59
CA ILE A 19 -2.35 10.74 3.29
C ILE A 19 -2.70 9.78 2.14
N CYS A 20 -2.29 8.51 2.22
CA CYS A 20 -2.67 7.49 1.23
C CYS A 20 -4.19 7.32 1.15
N GLU A 21 -4.86 7.23 2.29
CA GLU A 21 -6.32 7.04 2.35
C GLU A 21 -7.01 8.23 1.69
N GLU A 22 -6.68 9.47 2.09
CA GLU A 22 -7.29 10.67 1.53
C GLU A 22 -7.01 10.83 0.03
N TYR A 23 -5.77 10.55 -0.41
CA TYR A 23 -5.40 10.64 -1.81
C TYR A 23 -6.14 9.62 -2.67
N LEU A 24 -6.19 8.34 -2.24
CA LEU A 24 -6.84 7.27 -2.99
C LEU A 24 -8.36 7.41 -3.08
N ARG A 25 -9.00 8.14 -2.16
CA ARG A 25 -10.45 8.46 -2.25
C ARG A 25 -10.82 9.22 -3.52
N LEU A 26 -9.86 9.95 -4.11
CA LEU A 26 -10.05 10.75 -5.33
C LEU A 26 -9.98 9.91 -6.62
N PHE A 27 -9.62 8.63 -6.52
CA PHE A 27 -9.44 7.73 -7.65
C PHE A 27 -10.47 6.59 -7.66
N GLU A 28 -10.59 5.96 -8.83
CA GLU A 28 -11.49 4.83 -9.05
C GLU A 28 -11.04 3.55 -8.32
N PRO A 29 -11.97 2.63 -8.01
CA PRO A 29 -11.64 1.30 -7.53
C PRO A 29 -10.57 0.60 -8.39
N GLY A 30 -9.57 0.02 -7.74
CA GLY A 30 -8.38 -0.56 -8.36
C GLY A 30 -7.14 0.34 -8.31
N ALA A 31 -7.29 1.65 -8.06
CA ALA A 31 -6.16 2.54 -7.82
C ALA A 31 -5.39 2.11 -6.57
N PHE A 32 -4.06 2.12 -6.64
CA PHE A 32 -3.20 1.66 -5.56
C PHE A 32 -1.91 2.46 -5.45
N VAL A 33 -1.28 2.34 -4.29
CA VAL A 33 0.07 2.84 -4.04
C VAL A 33 0.81 1.90 -3.10
N ILE A 34 2.09 1.67 -3.38
CA ILE A 34 3.00 0.96 -2.49
C ILE A 34 3.85 1.99 -1.76
N ARG A 35 3.88 1.91 -0.44
CA ARG A 35 4.63 2.82 0.44
C ARG A 35 5.52 2.06 1.41
N LYS A 36 6.46 2.74 2.07
CA LYS A 36 7.24 2.13 3.15
C LYS A 36 6.37 1.95 4.39
N SER A 37 6.45 0.80 5.05
CA SER A 37 5.79 0.61 6.35
C SER A 37 6.73 1.07 7.45
N TYR A 38 6.38 2.14 8.16
CA TYR A 38 7.16 2.66 9.28
C TYR A 38 6.94 1.87 10.58
N THR A 39 5.86 1.08 10.65
CA THR A 39 5.49 0.29 11.82
C THR A 39 6.07 -1.13 11.81
N HIS A 40 6.51 -1.64 10.65
CA HIS A 40 7.15 -2.94 10.51
C HIS A 40 8.48 -2.78 9.77
N ASN A 41 9.59 -2.96 10.49
CA ASN A 41 10.94 -2.77 9.97
C ASN A 41 11.14 -3.51 8.63
N GLN A 42 11.51 -2.75 7.60
CA GLN A 42 11.86 -3.23 6.26
C GLN A 42 10.72 -3.82 5.41
N SER A 43 9.46 -3.65 5.79
CA SER A 43 8.30 -4.07 4.99
C SER A 43 7.72 -2.91 4.17
N TYR A 44 7.12 -3.24 3.03
CA TYR A 44 6.30 -2.28 2.27
C TYR A 44 4.83 -2.47 2.62
N ALA A 45 4.00 -1.46 2.38
CA ALA A 45 2.56 -1.54 2.52
C ALA A 45 1.90 -1.18 1.20
N LEU A 46 0.94 -1.99 0.78
CA LEU A 46 0.05 -1.74 -0.35
C LEU A 46 -1.24 -1.11 0.19
N SER A 47 -1.55 0.11 -0.25
CA SER A 47 -2.86 0.72 -0.03
C SER A 47 -3.65 0.61 -1.33
N LEU A 48 -4.86 0.04 -1.28
CA LEU A 48 -5.70 -0.25 -2.45
C LEU A 48 -7.10 0.33 -2.28
N ARG A 49 -7.57 1.10 -3.26
CA ARG A 49 -8.96 1.54 -3.35
C ARG A 49 -9.82 0.34 -3.79
N VAL A 50 -10.73 -0.11 -2.93
CA VAL A 50 -11.61 -1.27 -3.21
C VAL A 50 -13.05 -0.86 -3.52
N PRO A 51 -13.81 -1.59 -4.35
CA PRO A 51 -15.22 -1.32 -4.54
C PRO A 51 -15.97 -1.32 -3.21
N SER A 52 -16.86 -0.35 -3.00
CA SER A 52 -17.68 -0.23 -1.79
C SER A 52 -18.94 0.56 -2.12
N ILE A 53 -20.08 0.09 -1.59
CA ILE A 53 -21.41 0.60 -1.91
C ILE A 53 -21.72 1.89 -1.11
N GLU A 54 -21.23 2.00 0.12
CA GLU A 54 -21.61 3.09 1.02
C GLU A 54 -20.66 4.28 0.96
N LYS A 55 -19.35 4.01 1.05
CA LYS A 55 -18.29 5.03 1.11
C LYS A 55 -17.01 4.54 0.49
N PRO A 56 -16.14 5.43 -0.02
CA PRO A 56 -14.80 5.03 -0.44
C PRO A 56 -14.07 4.26 0.65
N SER A 57 -13.71 3.02 0.35
CA SER A 57 -12.95 2.13 1.21
C SER A 57 -11.56 1.90 0.64
N ILE A 58 -10.59 1.85 1.54
CA ILE A 58 -9.18 1.61 1.26
C ILE A 58 -8.73 0.46 2.15
N GLU A 59 -8.17 -0.57 1.53
CA GLU A 59 -7.60 -1.73 2.22
C GLU A 59 -6.08 -1.59 2.27
N HIS A 60 -5.47 -2.07 3.36
CA HIS A 60 -4.03 -2.05 3.55
C HIS A 60 -3.48 -3.45 3.73
N TYR A 61 -2.49 -3.79 2.91
CA TYR A 61 -1.79 -5.07 2.97
C TYR A 61 -0.31 -4.82 3.26
N LEU A 62 0.31 -5.76 3.96
CA LEU A 62 1.75 -5.76 4.17
C LEU A 62 2.40 -6.58 3.06
N ILE A 63 3.42 -6.02 2.42
CA ILE A 63 4.31 -6.75 1.54
C ILE A 63 5.54 -7.10 2.36
N GLU A 64 5.65 -8.38 2.71
CA GLU A 64 6.77 -8.91 3.47
C GLU A 64 7.79 -9.54 2.51
N ASN A 65 9.07 -9.28 2.77
CA ASN A 65 10.14 -10.03 2.14
C ASN A 65 10.22 -11.42 2.80
N ILE A 66 10.30 -12.45 1.96
CA ILE A 66 10.53 -13.85 2.36
C ILE A 66 11.77 -14.35 1.64
N ASP A 67 12.30 -15.51 2.06
CA ASP A 67 13.60 -16.03 1.59
C ASP A 67 13.73 -16.10 0.05
N ASP A 68 12.61 -16.29 -0.68
CA ASP A 68 12.58 -16.38 -2.15
C ASP A 68 11.56 -15.42 -2.79
N GLY A 69 11.41 -14.21 -2.23
CA GLY A 69 10.65 -13.14 -2.88
C GLY A 69 9.78 -12.32 -1.94
N TYR A 70 8.54 -12.08 -2.35
CA TYR A 70 7.61 -11.20 -1.65
C TYR A 70 6.23 -11.83 -1.54
N ARG A 71 5.57 -11.60 -0.40
CA ARG A 71 4.17 -12.00 -0.19
C ARG A 71 3.31 -10.83 0.24
N ILE A 72 2.06 -10.82 -0.20
CA ILE A 72 1.03 -9.88 0.25
C ILE A 72 0.28 -10.54 1.41
N LYS A 73 0.25 -9.87 2.56
CA LYS A 73 -0.40 -10.32 3.78
C LYS A 73 -1.50 -9.35 4.17
N VAL A 74 -2.68 -9.90 4.48
CA VAL A 74 -3.81 -9.13 5.01
C VAL A 74 -3.51 -8.74 6.45
N CYS A 75 -3.50 -7.44 6.74
CA CYS A 75 -3.39 -6.93 8.10
C CYS A 75 -4.79 -6.71 8.68
N ILE A 76 -5.26 -7.68 9.48
CA ILE A 76 -6.49 -7.50 10.25
C ILE A 76 -6.12 -6.70 11.51
N TYR A 77 -6.37 -5.40 11.50
CA TYR A 77 -6.31 -4.59 12.72
C TYR A 77 -7.53 -4.96 13.58
N LYS A 78 -7.30 -5.55 14.75
CA LYS A 78 -8.32 -5.77 15.78
C LYS A 78 -8.61 -4.49 16.54
#